data_AF-A0A348UWY9-F1
#
_entry.id   AF-A0A348UWY9-F1
#
_cell.length_a   1.000
_cell.length_b   1.000
_cell.length_c   1.000
_cell.angle_alpha   90.00
_cell.angle_beta   90.00
_cell.angle_gamma   90.00
#
_symmetry.space_group_name_H-M   'P 1'
#
loop_
_entity.id
_entity.type
_entity.pdbx_description
1 polymer ?
#
loop_
_entity_poly.entity_id
_entity_poly.type
_entity_poly.pdbx_seq_one_letter_code
_entity_poly.pdbx_strand_id
1 'polypeptide(L)'
;IEALIERIDAKNCAELFLDCDLIVEGFDRQVDKKMLIETFADKKGVVSACGIAGSDLAGIGSRRIGNCYIVGDFTTDCDQAPLFSHKVTTVANHMSELILCQPGVFHDNTLS
;
A
#
# COMPACT_ATOMS: atom_id res chain seq x y z
N ILE A 1 -1.46 17.29 -7.62
CA ILE A 1 -0.61 16.44 -6.76
C ILE A 1 -0.19 17.30 -5.60
N GLU A 2 -0.56 16.89 -4.39
CA GLU A 2 -0.13 17.52 -3.14
C GLU A 2 0.95 16.63 -2.49
N ALA A 3 1.91 17.24 -1.81
CA ALA A 3 2.98 16.52 -1.11
C ALA A 3 3.16 17.11 0.28
N LEU A 4 3.14 16.24 1.29
CA LEU A 4 3.35 16.58 2.70
C LEU A 4 4.64 15.94 3.19
N ILE A 5 5.50 16.72 3.85
CA ILE A 5 6.74 16.23 4.46
C ILE A 5 6.49 16.12 5.96
N GLU A 6 5.86 15.02 6.38
CA GLU A 6 5.49 14.79 7.76
C GLU A 6 5.74 13.32 8.16
N ARG A 7 6.11 13.11 9.42
CA ARG A 7 6.17 11.75 9.99
C ARG A 7 4.75 11.29 10.28
N ILE A 8 4.32 10.24 9.60
CA ILE A 8 3.03 9.61 9.92
C ILE A 8 3.18 8.83 11.22
N ASP A 9 2.27 9.05 12.16
CA ASP A 9 2.14 8.34 13.43
C ASP A 9 0.65 8.12 13.80
N ALA A 10 0.41 7.48 14.95
CA ALA A 10 -0.95 7.15 15.37
C ALA A 10 -1.85 8.37 15.66
N LYS A 11 -1.30 9.58 15.80
CA LYS A 11 -2.05 10.80 16.09
C LYS A 11 -2.54 11.47 14.81
N ASN A 12 -1.75 11.46 13.74
CA ASN A 12 -2.07 12.15 12.49
C ASN A 12 -2.58 11.21 11.37
N CYS A 13 -2.30 9.91 11.42
CA CYS A 13 -2.60 8.98 10.33
C CYS A 13 -4.08 8.99 9.90
N ALA A 14 -5.00 9.01 10.87
CA ALA A 14 -6.43 9.00 10.57
C ALA A 14 -6.89 10.26 9.82
N GLU A 15 -6.38 11.43 10.22
CA GLU A 15 -6.75 12.72 9.64
C GLU A 15 -6.10 12.91 8.26
N LEU A 16 -4.81 12.57 8.12
CA LEU A 16 -4.06 12.71 6.87
C LEU A 16 -4.68 11.97 5.68
N PHE A 17 -5.34 10.83 5.92
CA PHE A 17 -5.95 10.01 4.87
C PHE A 17 -7.48 9.97 4.95
N LEU A 18 -8.11 10.88 5.71
CA LEU A 18 -9.56 10.89 5.92
C LEU A 18 -10.34 11.00 4.61
N ASP A 19 -9.89 11.87 3.70
CA ASP A 19 -10.57 12.17 2.43
C ASP A 19 -10.07 11.29 1.27
N CYS A 20 -9.20 10.31 1.53
CA CYS A 20 -8.75 9.37 0.50
C CYS A 20 -9.75 8.22 0.33
N ASP A 21 -10.12 7.87 -0.90
CA ASP A 21 -10.92 6.67 -1.16
C ASP A 21 -10.09 5.38 -1.15
N LEU A 22 -8.83 5.51 -1.58
CA LEU A 22 -7.86 4.43 -1.67
C LEU A 22 -6.51 4.91 -1.11
N ILE A 23 -5.90 4.07 -0.28
CA ILE A 23 -4.59 4.36 0.31
C ILE A 23 -3.57 3.38 -0.28
N VAL A 24 -2.44 3.91 -0.77
CA VAL A 24 -1.33 3.10 -1.29
C VAL A 24 -0.13 3.31 -0.40
N GLU A 25 0.47 2.22 0.10
CA GLU A 25 1.58 2.30 1.05
C GLU A 25 2.78 1.44 0.64
N GLY A 26 3.97 1.98 0.96
CA GLY A 26 5.27 1.32 0.82
C GLY A 26 6.16 1.57 2.03
N PHE A 27 5.62 1.49 3.25
CA PHE A 27 6.37 1.63 4.49
C PHE A 27 7.40 0.51 4.63
N ASP A 28 8.65 0.89 4.90
CA ASP A 28 9.74 -0.04 5.22
C ASP A 28 9.55 -0.66 6.61
N ARG A 29 9.15 0.15 7.60
CA ARG A 29 9.02 -0.31 8.99
C ARG A 29 7.69 -1.04 9.18
N GLN A 30 7.77 -2.28 9.64
CA GLN A 30 6.60 -3.10 9.96
C GLN A 30 5.63 -2.42 10.96
N VAL A 31 6.16 -1.65 11.92
CA VAL A 31 5.33 -0.90 12.89
C VAL A 31 4.49 0.18 12.21
N ASP A 32 5.07 0.93 11.29
CA ASP A 32 4.37 2.01 10.59
C ASP A 32 3.30 1.43 9.64
N LYS A 33 3.65 0.35 8.94
CA LYS A 33 2.71 -0.44 8.12
C LYS A 33 1.53 -0.96 8.94
N LYS A 34 1.80 -1.59 10.08
CA LYS A 34 0.77 -2.13 10.97
C LYS A 34 -0.19 -1.03 11.44
N MET A 35 0.35 0.11 11.86
CA MET A 35 -0.44 1.26 12.29
C MET A 35 -1.40 1.75 11.20
N LEU A 36 -0.93 1.90 9.96
CA LEU A 36 -1.80 2.28 8.83
C LEU A 36 -2.89 1.23 8.58
N ILE A 37 -2.51 -0.05 8.51
CA ILE A 37 -3.45 -1.16 8.23
C ILE A 37 -4.52 -1.23 9.33
N GLU A 38 -4.15 -1.20 10.60
CA GLU A 38 -5.12 -1.22 11.71
C GLU A 38 -6.04 0.01 11.73
N THR A 39 -5.56 1.15 11.23
CA THR A 39 -6.35 2.38 11.19
C THR A 39 -7.45 2.33 10.12
N PHE A 40 -7.19 1.66 8.99
CA PHE A 40 -8.00 1.77 7.76
C PHE A 40 -8.51 0.47 7.14
N ALA A 41 -8.01 -0.71 7.49
CA ALA A 41 -8.33 -1.98 6.81
C ALA A 41 -9.83 -2.29 6.71
N ASP A 42 -10.62 -1.86 7.70
CA ASP A 42 -12.08 -2.06 7.73
C ASP A 42 -12.88 -0.84 7.24
N LYS A 43 -12.20 0.26 6.87
CA LYS A 43 -12.83 1.54 6.53
C LYS A 43 -12.60 1.98 5.09
N LYS A 44 -11.44 1.67 4.52
CA LYS A 44 -10.98 2.13 3.21
C LYS A 44 -10.24 1.03 2.47
N GLY A 45 -10.16 1.15 1.15
CA GLY A 45 -9.30 0.28 0.36
C GLY A 45 -7.82 0.60 0.65
N VAL A 46 -7.00 -0.43 0.88
CA VAL A 46 -5.55 -0.26 1.05
C VAL A 46 -4.80 -1.16 0.07
N VAL A 47 -3.79 -0.63 -0.60
CA VAL A 47 -2.85 -1.39 -1.43
C VAL A 47 -1.46 -1.26 -0.81
N SER A 48 -0.87 -2.40 -0.45
CA SER A 48 0.32 -2.50 0.39
C SER A 48 1.41 -3.32 -0.29
N ALA A 49 2.67 -2.92 -0.15
CA ALA A 49 3.82 -3.73 -0.55
C ALA A 49 4.32 -4.61 0.62
N CYS A 50 4.67 -5.87 0.34
CA CYS A 50 5.29 -6.78 1.31
C CYS A 50 6.27 -7.73 0.62
N GLY A 51 7.56 -7.63 0.95
CA GLY A 51 8.59 -8.48 0.34
C GLY A 51 9.09 -7.96 -1.01
N ILE A 52 9.80 -6.84 -0.96
CA ILE A 52 10.36 -6.14 -2.14
C ILE A 52 11.88 -6.31 -2.28
N ALA A 53 12.52 -7.01 -1.36
CA ALA A 53 13.97 -7.13 -1.27
C ALA A 53 14.50 -8.36 -2.02
N GLY A 54 15.78 -8.38 -2.37
CA GLY A 54 16.38 -9.43 -3.18
C GLY A 54 16.05 -9.32 -4.67
N SER A 55 16.60 -10.22 -5.48
CA SER A 55 16.52 -10.15 -6.94
C SER A 55 15.47 -11.08 -7.56
N ASP A 56 15.00 -12.09 -6.83
CA ASP A 56 14.04 -13.07 -7.36
C ASP A 56 12.64 -12.47 -7.51
N LEU A 57 11.98 -12.84 -8.61
CA LEU A 57 10.62 -12.41 -8.97
C LEU A 57 9.61 -13.57 -8.88
N ALA A 58 10.05 -14.82 -8.81
CA ALA A 58 9.17 -15.98 -8.94
C ALA A 58 8.07 -16.05 -7.86
N GLY A 59 8.33 -15.50 -6.67
CA GLY A 59 7.40 -15.44 -5.56
C GLY A 59 6.42 -14.26 -5.56
N ILE A 60 6.55 -13.30 -6.49
CA ILE A 60 5.71 -12.10 -6.49
C ILE A 60 4.27 -12.46 -6.82
N GLY A 61 3.34 -12.06 -5.96
CA GLY A 61 1.92 -12.18 -6.18
C GLY A 61 1.13 -11.18 -5.34
N SER A 62 -0.18 -11.39 -5.26
CA SER A 62 -1.07 -10.58 -4.43
C SER A 62 -1.87 -11.46 -3.46
N ARG A 63 -2.18 -10.90 -2.28
CA ARG A 63 -3.07 -11.47 -1.27
C ARG A 63 -4.10 -10.42 -0.89
N ARG A 64 -5.32 -10.86 -0.56
CA ARG A 64 -6.38 -9.98 -0.07
C ARG A 64 -6.77 -10.35 1.35
N ILE A 65 -6.85 -9.35 2.23
CA ILE A 65 -7.33 -9.47 3.61
C ILE A 65 -8.34 -8.34 3.83
N GLY A 66 -9.63 -8.67 3.91
CA GLY A 66 -10.68 -7.64 3.96
C GLY A 66 -10.63 -6.71 2.74
N ASN A 67 -10.47 -5.41 3.00
CA ASN A 67 -10.31 -4.39 1.95
C ASN A 67 -8.84 -4.07 1.61
N CYS A 68 -7.89 -4.79 2.22
CA CYS A 68 -6.47 -4.63 1.95
C CYS A 68 -6.00 -5.62 0.87
N TYR A 69 -5.32 -5.10 -0.14
CA TYR A 69 -4.53 -5.87 -1.08
C TYR A 69 -3.04 -5.73 -0.74
N ILE A 70 -2.34 -6.85 -0.64
CA ILE A 70 -0.91 -6.89 -0.31
C ILE A 70 -0.17 -7.54 -1.48
N VAL A 71 0.85 -6.89 -2.00
CA VAL A 71 1.61 -7.31 -3.18
C VAL A 71 3.08 -7.48 -2.84
N GLY A 72 3.68 -8.56 -3.33
CA GLY A 72 5.12 -8.83 -3.23
C GLY A 72 5.39 -10.32 -3.04
N ASP A 73 6.57 -10.66 -2.53
CA ASP A 73 6.96 -12.07 -2.30
C ASP A 73 6.62 -12.60 -0.91
N PHE A 74 6.17 -11.73 0.00
CA PHE A 74 5.76 -12.06 1.37
C PHE A 74 6.83 -12.72 2.26
N THR A 75 8.11 -12.71 1.85
CA THR A 75 9.18 -13.46 2.53
C THR A 75 10.46 -12.65 2.71
N THR A 76 10.77 -11.72 1.81
CA THR A 76 12.00 -10.93 1.89
C THR A 76 11.83 -9.67 2.72
N ASP A 77 12.93 -9.22 3.33
CA ASP A 77 12.98 -8.00 4.13
C ASP A 77 14.23 -7.20 3.74
N CYS A 78 14.11 -5.88 3.73
CA CYS A 78 15.18 -4.94 3.35
C CYS A 78 16.40 -5.03 4.28
N ASP A 79 16.21 -5.51 5.52
CA ASP A 79 17.30 -5.77 6.47
C ASP A 79 18.09 -7.04 6.12
N GLN A 80 17.53 -7.93 5.28
CA GLN A 80 18.10 -9.24 4.95
C GLN A 80 18.63 -9.34 3.52
N ALA A 81 18.13 -8.53 2.59
CA ALA A 81 18.55 -8.52 1.20
C ALA A 81 18.53 -7.11 0.60
N PRO A 82 19.41 -6.79 -0.36
CA PRO A 82 19.42 -5.49 -1.00
C PRO A 82 18.18 -5.29 -1.87
N LEU A 83 17.79 -4.03 -2.05
CA LEU A 83 16.76 -3.65 -3.01
C LEU A 83 17.34 -3.67 -4.42
N PHE A 84 16.61 -4.28 -5.34
CA PHE A 84 16.90 -4.19 -6.77
C PHE A 84 15.74 -3.52 -7.50
N SER A 85 16.07 -2.58 -8.39
CA SER A 85 15.09 -1.76 -9.10
C SER A 85 14.05 -2.60 -9.83
N HIS A 86 14.46 -3.67 -10.51
CA HIS A 86 13.54 -4.52 -11.28
C HIS A 86 12.48 -5.19 -10.41
N LYS A 87 12.85 -5.64 -9.20
CA LYS A 87 11.90 -6.24 -8.26
C LYS A 87 10.95 -5.20 -7.68
N VAL A 88 11.48 -4.07 -7.20
CA VAL A 88 10.68 -2.97 -6.67
C VAL A 88 9.67 -2.48 -7.71
N THR A 89 10.11 -2.28 -8.96
CA THR A 89 9.24 -1.88 -10.07
C THR A 89 8.20 -2.95 -10.40
N THR A 90 8.56 -4.23 -10.36
CA THR A 90 7.60 -5.32 -10.60
C THR A 90 6.48 -5.30 -9.56
N VAL A 91 6.81 -5.17 -8.27
CA VAL A 91 5.81 -5.07 -7.19
C VAL A 91 4.94 -3.81 -7.37
N ALA A 92 5.54 -2.66 -7.66
CA ALA A 92 4.81 -1.41 -7.89
C ALA A 92 3.85 -1.49 -9.10
N ASN A 93 4.24 -2.20 -10.16
CA ASN A 93 3.38 -2.42 -11.32
C ASN A 93 2.18 -3.30 -10.98
N HIS A 94 2.36 -4.37 -10.20
CA HIS A 94 1.25 -5.19 -9.71
C HIS A 94 0.33 -4.40 -8.75
N MET A 95 0.87 -3.51 -7.92
CA MET A 95 0.05 -2.60 -7.13
C MET A 95 -0.77 -1.67 -8.02
N SER A 96 -0.15 -1.13 -9.08
CA SER A 96 -0.80 -0.24 -10.06
C SER A 96 -1.93 -0.94 -10.82
N GLU A 97 -1.74 -2.20 -11.21
CA GLU A 97 -2.78 -3.05 -11.79
C GLU A 97 -4.00 -3.12 -10.86
N LEU A 98 -3.80 -3.42 -9.58
CA LEU A 98 -4.89 -3.51 -8.61
C LEU A 98 -5.61 -2.18 -8.41
N ILE A 99 -4.88 -1.06 -8.42
CA ILE A 99 -5.45 0.29 -8.33
C ILE A 99 -6.34 0.57 -9.55
N LEU A 100 -5.85 0.27 -10.76
CA LEU A 100 -6.54 0.56 -12.01
C LEU A 100 -7.73 -0.37 -12.28
N CYS A 101 -7.70 -1.60 -11.75
CA CYS A 101 -8.80 -2.54 -11.85
C CYS A 101 -9.92 -2.30 -10.83
N GLN A 102 -9.74 -1.39 -9.87
CA GLN A 102 -10.83 -0.99 -8.99
C GLN A 102 -11.86 -0.23 -9.83
N PRO A 103 -13.16 -0.61 -9.79
CA PRO A 103 -14.20 0.18 -10.42
C PRO A 103 -14.07 1.60 -9.85
N GLY A 104 -13.93 2.59 -10.74
CA GLY A 104 -13.73 3.98 -10.32
C GLY A 104 -14.72 4.33 -9.22
N VAL A 105 -14.21 4.92 -8.14
CA VAL A 105 -15.05 5.38 -7.03
C VAL A 105 -15.98 6.41 -7.64
N PHE A 106 -17.23 6.01 -7.85
CA PHE A 106 -18.29 6.93 -8.25
C PHE A 106 -18.32 7.98 -7.14
N HIS A 107 -17.82 9.17 -7.43
CA HIS A 107 -18.13 10.31 -6.60
C HIS A 107 -19.63 10.46 -6.72
N ASP A 108 -20.36 10.16 -5.64
CA ASP A 108 -21.75 10.54 -5.55
C ASP A 108 -21.79 12.05 -5.77
N ASN A 109 -22.28 12.42 -6.96
CA ASN A 109 -22.41 13.80 -7.40
C ASN A 109 -23.61 14.38 -6.64
N THR A 110 -23.49 14.51 -5.33
CA THR A 110 -24.50 15.09 -4.46
C THR A 110 -24.35 16.61 -4.50
N LEU A 111 -24.59 17.16 -5.69
CA LEU A 111 -25.13 18.51 -5.83
C LEU A 111 -26.66 18.37 -5.81
N SER A 112 -27.23 18.47 -4.61
CA SER A 112 -28.64 18.85 -4.40
C SER A 112 -28.79 19.43 -3.01
#